data_AF-A0A3S9XET7-F1
#
_entry.id   AF-A0A3S9XET7-F1
#
_cell.length_a   1.000
_cell.length_b   1.000
_cell.length_c   1.000
_cell.angle_alpha   90.00
_cell.angle_beta   90.00
_cell.angle_gamma   90.00
#
_symmetry.space_group_name_H-M   'P 1'
#
loop_
_entity.id
_entity.type
_entity.pdbx_description
1 polymer ?
#
loop_
_entity_poly.entity_id
_entity_poly.type
_entity_poly.pdbx_seq_one_letter_code
_entity_poly.pdbx_strand_id
1 'polypeptide(L)'
;MMDLTFLKEKLQEAPAGFGPADLGVWLQEIPHIQTLTSMRPLLFENLSRKQWLAFIVLFRQRYIKDGPAYNLFDDHFEQALESDNVQDDYTALTLYEDQSHCLDLIALAQLTKLLISASRQLNIIKLPLTEKLEALELSYLPQLKTVQSIEETTSLLYLTINHCPMLSNFSFIKKLKKLLWLDLSGNEQITDLSFLMASSQVVILQLLDTHVLDNPKTVKQLLKLKHLRYLTIAGKQAQIASLREELPYCVVNGMSALNNLPKLLME
;
A
#
# COMPACT_ATOMS: atom_id res chain seq x y z
N MET A 1 -8.98 -6.35 23.57
CA MET A 1 -9.23 -5.40 22.47
C MET A 1 -7.87 -4.86 22.07
N MET A 2 -7.52 -4.89 20.78
CA MET A 2 -6.21 -4.39 20.34
C MET A 2 -6.22 -2.86 20.45
N ASP A 3 -5.69 -2.34 21.56
CA ASP A 3 -5.55 -0.91 21.75
C ASP A 3 -4.17 -0.42 21.27
N LEU A 4 -4.03 0.90 21.18
CA LEU A 4 -2.81 1.55 20.70
C LEU A 4 -1.58 1.24 21.57
N THR A 5 -1.78 1.03 22.88
CA THR A 5 -0.68 0.75 23.82
C THR A 5 -0.10 -0.63 23.54
N PHE A 6 -0.96 -1.64 23.43
CA PHE A 6 -0.57 -3.00 23.09
C PHE A 6 0.21 -3.05 21.77
N LEU A 7 -0.28 -2.35 20.73
CA LEU A 7 0.41 -2.32 19.44
C LEU A 7 1.79 -1.65 19.53
N LYS A 8 1.93 -0.57 20.30
CA LYS A 8 3.23 0.09 20.52
C LYS A 8 4.23 -0.82 21.22
N GLU A 9 3.80 -1.55 22.24
CA GLU A 9 4.62 -2.55 22.93
C GLU A 9 5.08 -3.62 21.95
N LYS A 10 4.15 -4.15 21.11
CA LYS A 10 4.52 -5.11 20.06
C LYS A 10 5.55 -4.57 19.07
N LEU A 11 5.48 -3.30 18.67
CA LEU A 11 6.51 -2.71 17.81
C LEU A 11 7.89 -2.61 18.50
N GLN A 12 7.95 -2.48 19.83
CA GLN A 12 9.20 -2.48 20.60
C GLN A 12 9.79 -3.88 20.71
N GLU A 13 8.94 -4.88 20.92
CA GLU A 13 9.27 -6.31 21.01
C GLU A 13 9.68 -6.94 19.68
N ALA A 14 9.62 -6.18 18.58
CA ALA A 14 9.93 -6.70 17.26
C ALA A 14 11.30 -7.38 17.22
N PRO A 15 11.42 -8.55 16.58
CA PRO A 15 12.68 -9.28 16.50
C PRO A 15 13.71 -8.51 15.67
N ALA A 16 14.98 -8.90 15.79
CA ALA A 16 16.06 -8.30 14.99
C ALA A 16 15.95 -8.66 13.50
N GLY A 17 15.39 -9.85 13.21
CA GLY A 17 15.06 -10.31 11.87
C GLY A 17 13.63 -10.88 11.84
N PHE A 18 13.04 -10.89 10.66
CA PHE A 18 11.67 -11.39 10.45
C PHE A 18 11.68 -12.74 9.74
N GLY A 19 12.59 -13.62 10.15
CA GLY A 19 12.59 -15.02 9.70
C GLY A 19 11.29 -15.72 10.11
N PRO A 20 10.87 -16.81 9.43
CA PRO A 20 9.57 -17.43 9.67
C PRO A 20 9.29 -17.79 11.14
N ALA A 21 10.30 -18.31 11.86
CA ALA A 21 10.18 -18.67 13.27
C ALA A 21 9.96 -17.43 14.17
N ASP A 22 10.83 -16.42 14.06
CA ASP A 22 10.75 -15.19 14.84
C ASP A 22 9.45 -14.42 14.55
N LEU A 23 9.03 -14.41 13.28
CA LEU A 23 7.81 -13.77 12.84
C LEU A 23 6.56 -14.43 13.45
N GLY A 24 6.52 -15.77 13.45
CA GLY A 24 5.41 -16.54 14.03
C GLY A 24 5.25 -16.26 15.53
N VAL A 25 6.36 -16.29 16.27
CA VAL A 25 6.38 -16.00 17.72
C VAL A 25 5.94 -14.56 17.99
N TRP A 26 6.53 -13.59 17.29
CA TRP A 26 6.24 -12.17 17.51
C TRP A 26 4.77 -11.80 17.23
N LEU A 27 4.15 -12.46 16.25
CA LEU A 27 2.77 -12.16 15.84
C LEU A 27 1.70 -12.97 16.59
N GLN A 28 2.07 -13.95 17.43
CA GLN A 28 1.16 -14.97 18.00
C GLN A 28 -0.06 -14.40 18.75
N GLU A 29 0.02 -13.18 19.27
CA GLU A 29 -1.04 -12.52 20.06
C GLU A 29 -1.73 -11.36 19.33
N ILE A 30 -1.27 -11.02 18.13
CA ILE A 30 -1.88 -9.96 17.33
C ILE A 30 -2.95 -10.62 16.47
N PRO A 31 -4.25 -10.42 16.76
CA PRO A 31 -5.29 -10.95 15.90
C PRO A 31 -5.26 -10.30 14.51
N HIS A 32 -5.99 -10.92 13.62
CA HIS A 32 -6.36 -10.41 12.32
C HIS A 32 -7.04 -9.04 12.39
N ILE A 33 -6.71 -8.16 11.45
CA ILE A 33 -7.10 -6.75 11.43
C ILE A 33 -7.97 -6.52 10.20
N GLN A 34 -9.26 -6.39 10.45
CA GLN A 34 -10.26 -6.21 9.40
C GLN A 34 -10.20 -4.81 8.79
N THR A 35 -10.11 -3.77 9.63
CA THR A 35 -10.06 -2.36 9.18
C THR A 35 -8.77 -1.69 9.65
N LEU A 36 -8.29 -0.70 8.89
CA LEU A 36 -7.07 0.03 9.26
C LEU A 36 -7.26 0.92 10.51
N THR A 37 -8.49 1.12 10.98
CA THR A 37 -8.83 2.02 12.09
C THR A 37 -7.99 1.75 13.35
N SER A 38 -7.76 0.48 13.72
CA SER A 38 -7.01 0.12 14.93
C SER A 38 -5.51 0.40 14.83
N MET A 39 -4.93 0.30 13.62
CA MET A 39 -3.49 0.53 13.39
C MET A 39 -3.19 1.95 12.94
N ARG A 40 -4.17 2.67 12.38
CA ARG A 40 -4.01 4.02 11.84
C ARG A 40 -3.31 4.98 12.80
N PRO A 41 -3.58 5.01 14.12
CA PRO A 41 -2.90 5.94 15.02
C PRO A 41 -1.38 5.74 15.06
N LEU A 42 -0.86 4.52 14.86
CA LEU A 42 0.58 4.24 14.86
C LEU A 42 1.33 4.98 13.75
N LEU A 43 0.68 5.23 12.61
CA LEU A 43 1.26 5.98 11.49
C LEU A 43 1.67 7.41 11.88
N PHE A 44 1.05 7.96 12.92
CA PHE A 44 1.28 9.32 13.40
C PHE A 44 2.12 9.38 14.68
N GLU A 45 2.58 8.25 15.18
CA GLU A 45 3.41 8.16 16.39
C GLU A 45 4.90 8.39 16.09
N ASN A 46 5.68 8.63 17.14
CA ASN A 46 7.14 8.72 17.05
C ASN A 46 7.75 7.31 17.03
N LEU A 47 7.80 6.73 15.83
CA LEU A 47 8.39 5.42 15.61
C LEU A 47 9.87 5.57 15.21
N SER A 48 10.74 4.81 15.87
CA SER A 48 12.13 4.60 15.45
C SER A 48 12.19 3.82 14.12
N ARG A 49 13.37 3.78 13.48
CA ARG A 49 13.62 2.97 12.29
C ARG A 49 13.13 1.51 12.44
N LYS A 50 13.49 0.87 13.55
CA LYS A 50 13.14 -0.54 13.82
C LYS A 50 11.63 -0.71 13.95
N GLN A 51 10.97 0.23 14.63
CA GLN A 51 9.52 0.21 14.81
C GLN A 51 8.75 0.47 13.51
N TRP A 52 9.28 1.30 12.60
CA TRP A 52 8.70 1.45 11.25
C TRP A 52 8.77 0.15 10.45
N LEU A 53 9.92 -0.52 10.47
CA LEU A 53 10.06 -1.82 9.81
C LEU A 53 9.10 -2.85 10.41
N ALA A 54 9.02 -2.90 11.75
CA ALA A 54 8.05 -3.74 12.45
C ALA A 54 6.62 -3.40 12.05
N PHE A 55 6.24 -2.12 12.02
CA PHE A 55 4.90 -1.69 11.62
C PHE A 55 4.56 -2.17 10.21
N ILE A 56 5.47 -2.02 9.26
CA ILE A 56 5.29 -2.47 7.87
C ILE A 56 5.06 -3.99 7.81
N VAL A 57 5.85 -4.76 8.55
CA VAL A 57 5.69 -6.23 8.60
C VAL A 57 4.37 -6.61 9.25
N LEU A 58 4.04 -6.05 10.41
CA LEU A 58 2.77 -6.30 11.11
C LEU A 58 1.58 -5.95 10.23
N PHE A 59 1.59 -4.77 9.60
CA PHE A 59 0.54 -4.31 8.70
C PHE A 59 0.34 -5.28 7.53
N ARG A 60 1.42 -5.68 6.85
CA ARG A 60 1.32 -6.65 5.75
C ARG A 60 0.79 -8.00 6.22
N GLN A 61 1.23 -8.50 7.38
CA GLN A 61 0.88 -9.84 7.86
C GLN A 61 -0.49 -9.93 8.53
N ARG A 62 -0.99 -8.84 9.14
CA ARG A 62 -2.22 -8.84 9.94
C ARG A 62 -3.36 -8.03 9.34
N TYR A 63 -3.09 -7.07 8.46
CA TYR A 63 -4.12 -6.29 7.76
C TYR A 63 -4.25 -6.68 6.30
N ILE A 64 -3.14 -6.74 5.54
CA ILE A 64 -3.20 -7.01 4.09
C ILE A 64 -3.41 -8.49 3.79
N LYS A 65 -2.59 -9.38 4.36
CA LYS A 65 -2.70 -10.84 4.18
C LYS A 65 -3.84 -11.48 4.98
N ASP A 66 -4.77 -10.67 5.47
CA ASP A 66 -5.86 -11.11 6.34
C ASP A 66 -7.13 -11.47 5.56
N GLY A 67 -7.57 -12.72 5.70
CA GLY A 67 -8.92 -13.20 5.39
C GLY A 67 -9.03 -14.74 5.37
N PRO A 68 -10.02 -15.37 6.02
CA PRO A 68 -10.28 -16.82 5.99
C PRO A 68 -10.98 -17.30 4.70
N ALA A 69 -11.22 -16.40 3.74
CA ALA A 69 -11.69 -16.72 2.40
C ALA A 69 -10.50 -16.59 1.43
N TYR A 70 -9.59 -17.56 1.51
CA TYR A 70 -8.70 -17.88 0.40
C TYR A 70 -9.57 -18.43 -0.74
N ASN A 71 -10.32 -17.55 -1.40
CA ASN A 71 -10.78 -17.85 -2.75
C ASN A 71 -9.59 -17.57 -3.67
N LEU A 72 -8.57 -18.40 -3.51
CA LEU A 72 -7.38 -18.41 -4.35
C LEU A 72 -7.81 -19.06 -5.66
N PHE A 73 -8.04 -18.21 -6.65
CA PHE A 73 -8.27 -18.68 -8.01
C PHE A 73 -6.94 -18.61 -8.75
N ASP A 74 -6.43 -19.78 -9.12
CA ASP A 74 -5.22 -19.92 -9.93
C ASP A 74 -5.55 -20.01 -11.45
N ASP A 75 -6.82 -19.83 -11.83
CA ASP A 75 -7.35 -19.94 -13.20
C ASP A 75 -8.12 -18.67 -13.64
N HIS A 76 -9.34 -18.77 -14.16
CA HIS A 76 -10.14 -17.63 -14.64
C HIS A 76 -11.26 -17.32 -13.64
N PHE A 77 -11.12 -16.28 -12.82
CA PHE A 77 -12.16 -15.85 -11.88
C PHE A 77 -13.52 -15.60 -12.56
N GLU A 78 -13.50 -15.14 -13.82
CA GLU A 78 -14.72 -14.91 -14.61
C GLU A 78 -15.59 -16.19 -14.73
N GLN A 79 -14.98 -17.38 -14.76
CA GLN A 79 -15.73 -18.64 -14.80
C GLN A 79 -16.48 -18.91 -13.49
N ALA A 80 -15.94 -18.48 -12.35
CA ALA A 80 -16.60 -18.58 -11.06
C ALA A 80 -17.81 -17.62 -10.97
N LEU A 81 -17.73 -16.43 -11.62
CA LEU A 81 -18.87 -15.51 -11.75
C LEU A 81 -20.01 -16.07 -12.60
N GLU A 82 -19.69 -16.91 -13.60
CA GLU A 82 -20.68 -17.52 -14.49
C GLU A 82 -21.27 -18.84 -13.96
N SER A 83 -20.48 -19.63 -13.24
CA SER A 83 -20.88 -20.96 -12.74
C SER A 83 -21.60 -20.91 -11.41
N ASP A 84 -21.24 -19.97 -10.54
CA ASP A 84 -21.88 -19.77 -9.26
C ASP A 84 -22.80 -18.55 -9.32
N ASN A 85 -23.91 -18.67 -8.62
CA ASN A 85 -24.80 -17.57 -8.32
C ASN A 85 -24.04 -16.64 -7.34
N VAL A 86 -22.96 -15.97 -7.79
CA VAL A 86 -22.03 -15.20 -6.95
C VAL A 86 -22.85 -14.17 -6.19
N GLN A 87 -23.15 -14.55 -4.95
CA GLN A 87 -23.78 -13.67 -3.98
C GLN A 87 -22.71 -12.62 -3.65
N ASP A 88 -23.12 -11.36 -3.64
CA ASP A 88 -22.30 -10.20 -3.26
C ASP A 88 -21.91 -10.28 -1.77
N ASP A 89 -21.19 -11.34 -1.39
CA ASP A 89 -20.80 -11.68 -0.03
C ASP A 89 -19.28 -11.60 0.13
N TYR A 90 -18.54 -11.37 -0.97
CA TYR A 90 -17.08 -11.23 -0.96
C TYR A 90 -16.68 -9.89 -0.35
N THR A 91 -16.28 -9.91 0.93
CA THR A 91 -15.70 -8.74 1.59
C THR A 91 -14.20 -8.59 1.33
N ALA A 92 -13.53 -9.67 0.92
CA ALA A 92 -12.12 -9.68 0.54
C ALA A 92 -11.90 -10.68 -0.61
N LEU A 93 -11.09 -10.31 -1.60
CA LEU A 93 -10.76 -11.16 -2.76
C LEU A 93 -9.25 -11.12 -3.02
N THR A 94 -8.65 -12.29 -3.23
CA THR A 94 -7.25 -12.44 -3.62
C THR A 94 -7.15 -13.32 -4.86
N LEU A 95 -6.63 -12.76 -5.95
CA LEU A 95 -6.42 -13.47 -7.22
C LEU A 95 -4.91 -13.58 -7.45
N TYR A 96 -4.42 -14.80 -7.65
CA TYR A 96 -3.02 -15.07 -7.88
C TYR A 96 -2.87 -15.83 -9.19
N GLU A 97 -2.03 -15.35 -10.10
CA GLU A 97 -1.82 -15.98 -11.42
C GLU A 97 -3.11 -16.13 -12.24
N ASP A 98 -4.14 -15.31 -11.97
CA ASP A 98 -5.38 -15.31 -12.74
C ASP A 98 -5.11 -15.06 -14.25
N GLN A 99 -5.79 -15.83 -15.10
CA GLN A 99 -5.56 -15.86 -16.55
C GLN A 99 -6.50 -14.96 -17.35
N SER A 100 -7.42 -14.25 -16.68
CA SER A 100 -8.40 -13.39 -17.33
C SER A 100 -7.71 -12.19 -17.99
N HIS A 101 -8.19 -11.80 -19.18
CA HIS A 101 -7.72 -10.59 -19.85
C HIS A 101 -8.38 -9.33 -19.29
N CYS A 102 -9.63 -9.48 -18.84
CA CYS A 102 -10.43 -8.48 -18.16
C CYS A 102 -10.86 -9.09 -16.83
N LEU A 103 -11.03 -8.27 -15.79
CA LEU A 103 -11.75 -8.67 -14.59
C LEU A 103 -12.86 -7.67 -14.36
N ASP A 104 -14.10 -8.14 -14.45
CA ASP A 104 -15.28 -7.35 -14.15
C ASP A 104 -15.76 -7.64 -12.71
N LEU A 105 -15.40 -6.75 -11.79
CA LEU A 105 -15.72 -6.90 -10.36
C LEU A 105 -16.85 -5.95 -9.94
N ILE A 106 -17.62 -5.40 -10.89
CA ILE A 106 -18.64 -4.38 -10.60
C ILE A 106 -19.70 -4.88 -9.63
N ALA A 107 -20.05 -6.18 -9.71
CA ALA A 107 -21.07 -6.79 -8.87
C ALA A 107 -20.62 -7.02 -7.41
N LEU A 108 -19.33 -6.91 -7.10
CA LEU A 108 -18.77 -7.16 -5.76
C LEU A 108 -18.81 -5.89 -4.88
N ALA A 109 -20.01 -5.35 -4.64
CA ALA A 109 -20.20 -4.10 -3.92
C ALA A 109 -19.81 -4.17 -2.42
N GLN A 110 -19.72 -5.36 -1.82
CA GLN A 110 -19.24 -5.53 -0.43
C GLN A 110 -17.72 -5.55 -0.28
N LEU A 111 -16.97 -5.49 -1.38
CA LEU A 111 -15.52 -5.66 -1.35
C LEU A 111 -14.83 -4.55 -0.55
N THR A 112 -14.11 -4.95 0.49
CA THR A 112 -13.29 -4.07 1.34
C THR A 112 -11.80 -4.18 1.04
N LYS A 113 -11.37 -5.35 0.55
CA LYS A 113 -9.97 -5.63 0.18
C LYS A 113 -9.91 -6.38 -1.14
N LEU A 114 -9.07 -5.91 -2.06
CA LEU A 114 -8.78 -6.58 -3.33
C LEU A 114 -7.27 -6.71 -3.53
N LEU A 115 -6.80 -7.94 -3.68
CA LEU A 115 -5.41 -8.25 -3.98
C LEU A 115 -5.36 -9.03 -5.30
N ILE A 116 -4.62 -8.54 -6.28
CA ILE A 116 -4.41 -9.22 -7.56
C ILE A 116 -2.92 -9.24 -7.82
N SER A 117 -2.36 -10.44 -7.99
CA SER A 117 -0.93 -10.62 -8.19
C SER A 117 -0.62 -11.62 -9.28
N ALA A 118 0.45 -11.36 -10.03
CA ALA A 118 1.02 -12.29 -11.01
C ALA A 118 0.08 -12.69 -12.17
N SER A 119 -1.03 -11.97 -12.39
CA SER A 119 -1.94 -12.17 -13.52
C SER A 119 -1.35 -11.57 -14.81
N ARG A 120 -0.60 -12.40 -15.55
CA ARG A 120 0.25 -11.94 -16.67
C ARG A 120 -0.52 -11.43 -17.89
N GLN A 121 -1.75 -11.89 -18.08
CA GLN A 121 -2.59 -11.54 -19.24
C GLN A 121 -3.55 -10.39 -18.96
N LEU A 122 -3.73 -10.05 -17.67
CA LEU A 122 -4.71 -9.08 -17.22
C LEU A 122 -4.37 -7.68 -17.71
N ASN A 123 -5.30 -7.09 -18.46
CA ASN A 123 -5.15 -5.80 -19.10
C ASN A 123 -6.10 -4.76 -18.50
N ILE A 124 -7.31 -5.18 -18.13
CA ILE A 124 -8.37 -4.29 -17.62
C ILE A 124 -8.92 -4.85 -16.33
N ILE A 125 -9.04 -3.98 -15.32
CA ILE A 125 -9.79 -4.25 -14.09
C ILE A 125 -10.93 -3.25 -14.02
N LYS A 126 -12.17 -3.71 -13.80
CA LYS A 126 -13.32 -2.85 -13.49
C LYS A 126 -13.66 -3.01 -12.02
N LEU A 127 -13.43 -1.96 -11.24
CA LEU A 127 -13.67 -2.00 -9.81
C LEU A 127 -15.17 -1.79 -9.49
N PRO A 128 -15.67 -2.35 -8.38
CA PRO A 128 -17.00 -2.04 -7.87
C PRO A 128 -17.13 -0.56 -7.53
N LEU A 129 -18.29 0.01 -7.83
CA LEU A 129 -18.65 1.37 -7.42
C LEU A 129 -19.11 1.35 -5.95
N THR A 130 -18.14 1.32 -5.04
CA THR A 130 -18.38 1.19 -3.61
C THR A 130 -17.47 2.12 -2.79
N GLU A 131 -18.01 2.63 -1.69
CA GLU A 131 -17.26 3.38 -0.68
C GLU A 131 -16.67 2.47 0.41
N LYS A 132 -16.69 1.15 0.20
CA LYS A 132 -16.20 0.16 1.16
C LYS A 132 -14.77 -0.31 0.89
N LEU A 133 -14.25 -0.13 -0.33
CA LEU A 133 -12.92 -0.62 -0.69
C LEU A 133 -11.84 0.21 0.03
N GLU A 134 -11.19 -0.39 1.02
CA GLU A 134 -10.18 0.26 1.88
C GLU A 134 -8.74 -0.11 1.47
N ALA A 135 -8.55 -1.28 0.87
CA ALA A 135 -7.23 -1.76 0.43
C ALA A 135 -7.28 -2.34 -0.99
N LEU A 136 -6.39 -1.84 -1.85
CA LEU A 136 -6.18 -2.33 -3.20
C LEU A 136 -4.69 -2.65 -3.42
N GLU A 137 -4.39 -3.87 -3.83
CA GLU A 137 -3.05 -4.32 -4.22
C GLU A 137 -3.08 -4.92 -5.62
N LEU A 138 -2.30 -4.33 -6.53
CA LEU A 138 -2.13 -4.72 -7.92
C LEU A 138 -0.65 -4.93 -8.17
N SER A 139 -0.20 -6.18 -8.17
CA SER A 139 1.22 -6.52 -8.12
C SER A 139 1.61 -7.41 -9.31
N TYR A 140 2.71 -7.11 -9.99
CA TYR A 140 3.22 -7.95 -11.08
C TYR A 140 2.18 -8.19 -12.20
N LEU A 141 1.59 -7.11 -12.69
CA LEU A 141 0.60 -7.13 -13.78
C LEU A 141 1.21 -6.49 -15.04
N PRO A 142 2.06 -7.21 -15.79
CA PRO A 142 2.87 -6.65 -16.86
C PRO A 142 2.05 -6.10 -18.03
N GLN A 143 0.80 -6.55 -18.20
CA GLN A 143 -0.09 -6.13 -19.29
C GLN A 143 -1.19 -5.17 -18.84
N LEU A 144 -1.26 -4.79 -17.55
CA LEU A 144 -2.32 -3.92 -17.04
C LEU A 144 -2.21 -2.53 -17.65
N LYS A 145 -3.25 -2.10 -18.36
CA LYS A 145 -3.32 -0.76 -18.98
C LYS A 145 -4.30 0.15 -18.30
N THR A 146 -5.34 -0.39 -17.66
CA THR A 146 -6.43 0.42 -17.13
C THR A 146 -7.09 -0.22 -15.91
N VAL A 147 -7.32 0.60 -14.89
CA VAL A 147 -8.20 0.28 -13.76
C VAL A 147 -9.37 1.26 -13.84
N GLN A 148 -10.54 0.75 -14.20
CA GLN A 148 -11.75 1.57 -14.35
C GLN A 148 -12.39 1.83 -12.98
N SER A 149 -12.93 3.03 -12.80
CA SER A 149 -13.64 3.48 -11.60
C SER A 149 -12.78 3.63 -10.33
N ILE A 150 -11.45 3.52 -10.44
CA ILE A 150 -10.55 3.67 -9.28
C ILE A 150 -10.66 5.05 -8.63
N GLU A 151 -10.93 6.08 -9.41
CA GLU A 151 -11.16 7.44 -8.89
C GLU A 151 -12.37 7.57 -7.97
N GLU A 152 -13.36 6.68 -8.10
CA GLU A 152 -14.60 6.69 -7.32
C GLU A 152 -14.42 5.96 -5.97
N THR A 153 -13.33 5.18 -5.82
CA THR A 153 -12.99 4.45 -4.57
C THR A 153 -12.37 5.37 -3.50
N THR A 154 -13.08 6.42 -3.12
CA THR A 154 -12.58 7.48 -2.23
C THR A 154 -12.33 7.04 -0.77
N SER A 155 -12.71 5.81 -0.43
CA SER A 155 -12.44 5.12 0.84
C SER A 155 -11.04 4.53 0.95
N LEU A 156 -10.28 4.41 -0.15
CA LEU A 156 -8.96 3.77 -0.15
C LEU A 156 -8.02 4.41 0.86
N LEU A 157 -7.48 3.57 1.75
CA LEU A 157 -6.46 3.92 2.72
C LEU A 157 -5.10 3.33 2.34
N TYR A 158 -5.11 2.21 1.61
CA TYR A 158 -3.94 1.50 1.12
C TYR A 158 -4.05 1.24 -0.38
N LEU A 159 -3.03 1.66 -1.12
CA LEU A 159 -2.90 1.39 -2.54
C LEU A 159 -1.49 0.92 -2.85
N THR A 160 -1.41 -0.27 -3.44
CA THR A 160 -0.19 -0.78 -4.05
C THR A 160 -0.47 -1.04 -5.52
N ILE A 161 0.33 -0.45 -6.39
CA ILE A 161 0.39 -0.77 -7.82
C ILE A 161 1.86 -0.91 -8.17
N ASN A 162 2.43 -2.11 -8.05
CA ASN A 162 3.87 -2.34 -8.27
C ASN A 162 4.11 -3.31 -9.43
N HIS A 163 5.22 -3.11 -10.14
CA HIS A 163 5.57 -3.89 -11.35
C HIS A 163 4.41 -3.97 -12.38
N CYS A 164 3.81 -2.82 -12.68
CA CYS A 164 2.74 -2.66 -13.68
C CYS A 164 3.18 -1.68 -14.79
N PRO A 165 4.21 -2.02 -15.58
CA PRO A 165 4.90 -1.08 -16.48
C PRO A 165 4.02 -0.47 -17.59
N MET A 166 2.90 -1.12 -17.93
CA MET A 166 1.97 -0.63 -18.96
C MET A 166 0.89 0.32 -18.42
N LEU A 167 0.74 0.43 -17.10
CA LEU A 167 -0.16 1.41 -16.50
C LEU A 167 0.58 2.75 -16.42
N SER A 168 0.18 3.70 -17.28
CA SER A 168 0.90 4.97 -17.45
C SER A 168 0.22 6.16 -16.77
N ASN A 169 -1.08 6.07 -16.47
CA ASN A 169 -1.83 7.19 -15.89
C ASN A 169 -2.14 6.96 -14.41
N PHE A 170 -1.45 7.70 -13.54
CA PHE A 170 -1.64 7.70 -12.09
C PHE A 170 -2.40 8.94 -11.58
N SER A 171 -3.00 9.74 -12.46
CA SER A 171 -3.66 11.01 -12.09
C SER A 171 -4.86 10.83 -11.16
N PHE A 172 -5.49 9.65 -11.16
CA PHE A 172 -6.59 9.29 -10.26
C PHE A 172 -6.20 9.40 -8.77
N ILE A 173 -4.91 9.24 -8.43
CA ILE A 173 -4.41 9.37 -7.05
C ILE A 173 -4.74 10.76 -6.47
N LYS A 174 -4.87 11.80 -7.30
CA LYS A 174 -5.28 13.15 -6.86
C LYS A 174 -6.64 13.14 -6.15
N LYS A 175 -7.53 12.21 -6.48
CA LYS A 175 -8.88 12.08 -5.90
C LYS A 175 -8.92 11.21 -4.63
N LEU A 176 -7.89 10.40 -4.37
CA LEU A 176 -7.81 9.51 -3.20
C LEU A 176 -7.38 10.27 -1.92
N LYS A 177 -8.30 11.07 -1.37
CA LYS A 177 -8.00 12.00 -0.26
C LYS A 177 -7.67 11.35 1.09
N LYS A 178 -8.07 10.09 1.28
CA LYS A 178 -7.86 9.34 2.53
C LYS A 178 -6.62 8.44 2.49
N LEU A 179 -5.91 8.37 1.36
CA LEU A 179 -4.82 7.44 1.14
C LEU A 179 -3.66 7.69 2.12
N LEU A 180 -3.29 6.67 2.89
CA LEU A 180 -2.21 6.71 3.90
C LEU A 180 -0.96 5.95 3.44
N TRP A 181 -1.14 4.91 2.63
CA TRP A 181 -0.05 4.10 2.09
C TRP A 181 -0.14 4.06 0.57
N LEU A 182 0.97 4.41 -0.09
CA LEU A 182 1.12 4.31 -1.53
C LEU A 182 2.42 3.58 -1.87
N ASP A 183 2.31 2.46 -2.58
CA ASP A 183 3.45 1.76 -3.19
C ASP A 183 3.29 1.73 -4.70
N LEU A 184 4.24 2.35 -5.40
CA LEU A 184 4.33 2.38 -6.86
C LEU A 184 5.66 1.77 -7.36
N SER A 185 6.31 0.95 -6.54
CA SER A 185 7.64 0.43 -6.83
C SER A 185 7.68 -0.44 -8.10
N GLY A 186 8.81 -0.48 -8.80
CA GLY A 186 8.98 -1.30 -10.01
C GLY A 186 8.23 -0.76 -11.24
N ASN A 187 7.73 0.46 -11.18
CA ASN A 187 7.16 1.18 -12.32
C ASN A 187 8.15 2.23 -12.83
N GLU A 188 9.11 1.79 -13.64
CA GLU A 188 10.16 2.64 -14.19
C GLU A 188 9.60 3.81 -15.02
N GLN A 189 8.41 3.67 -15.62
CA GLN A 189 7.77 4.74 -16.38
C GLN A 189 7.38 5.97 -15.54
N ILE A 190 7.37 5.87 -14.20
CA ILE A 190 7.04 6.98 -13.31
C ILE A 190 8.26 7.88 -13.13
N THR A 191 8.15 9.12 -13.65
CA THR A 191 9.23 10.11 -13.67
C THR A 191 8.87 11.40 -12.92
N ASP A 192 7.63 11.55 -12.45
CA ASP A 192 7.22 12.66 -11.60
C ASP A 192 6.15 12.22 -10.60
N LEU A 193 5.91 13.06 -9.60
CA LEU A 193 4.94 12.80 -8.55
C LEU A 193 3.74 13.74 -8.64
N SER A 194 3.48 14.40 -9.79
CA SER A 194 2.46 15.47 -9.96
C SER A 194 1.04 15.09 -9.53
N PHE A 195 0.76 13.79 -9.40
CA PHE A 195 -0.47 13.22 -8.84
C PHE A 195 -0.58 13.31 -7.30
N LEU A 196 0.53 13.51 -6.58
CA LEU A 196 0.57 13.78 -5.15
C LEU A 196 0.50 15.29 -4.87
N MET A 197 -0.66 15.72 -4.37
CA MET A 197 -0.94 17.11 -4.00
C MET A 197 -0.45 17.41 -2.58
N ALA A 198 -0.28 18.70 -2.25
CA ALA A 198 0.06 19.13 -0.89
C ALA A 198 -0.99 18.74 0.18
N SER A 199 -2.23 18.48 -0.24
CA SER A 199 -3.31 17.98 0.62
C SER A 199 -3.26 16.46 0.85
N SER A 200 -2.29 15.76 0.27
CA SER A 200 -2.19 14.30 0.38
C SER A 200 -1.96 13.87 1.83
N GLN A 201 -2.63 12.80 2.23
CA GLN A 201 -2.52 12.20 3.57
C GLN A 201 -1.49 11.06 3.62
N VAL A 202 -0.76 10.82 2.53
CA VAL A 202 0.20 9.72 2.43
C VAL A 202 1.28 9.84 3.50
N VAL A 203 1.40 8.79 4.31
CA VAL A 203 2.38 8.62 5.38
C VAL A 203 3.53 7.73 4.95
N ILE A 204 3.20 6.66 4.22
CA ILE A 204 4.14 5.68 3.70
C ILE A 204 4.12 5.75 2.17
N LEU A 205 5.27 6.06 1.59
CA LEU A 205 5.46 6.16 0.14
C LEU A 205 6.59 5.23 -0.29
N GLN A 206 6.31 4.34 -1.23
CA GLN A 206 7.30 3.38 -1.75
C GLN A 206 7.43 3.56 -3.26
N LEU A 207 8.66 3.83 -3.69
CA LEU A 207 9.04 4.28 -5.03
C LEU A 207 10.37 3.64 -5.45
N LEU A 208 10.69 2.44 -4.94
CA LEU A 208 11.86 1.71 -5.40
C LEU A 208 11.69 1.38 -6.88
N ASP A 209 12.80 1.35 -7.62
CA ASP A 209 12.79 1.03 -9.06
C ASP A 209 11.81 1.92 -9.86
N THR A 210 11.84 3.23 -9.56
CA THR A 210 11.20 4.30 -10.33
C THR A 210 12.25 5.36 -10.70
N HIS A 211 11.93 6.22 -11.67
CA HIS A 211 12.83 7.27 -12.15
C HIS A 211 12.48 8.67 -11.60
N VAL A 212 11.71 8.75 -10.50
CA VAL A 212 11.24 10.03 -9.98
C VAL A 212 12.38 10.94 -9.49
N LEU A 213 13.49 10.41 -8.97
CA LEU A 213 14.61 11.25 -8.51
C LEU A 213 15.45 11.84 -9.63
N ASP A 214 15.27 11.40 -10.88
CA ASP A 214 15.88 12.05 -12.04
C ASP A 214 15.19 13.39 -12.36
N ASN A 215 13.97 13.59 -11.88
CA ASN A 215 13.24 14.84 -12.01
C ASN A 215 13.61 15.83 -10.89
N PRO A 216 14.13 17.03 -11.24
CA PRO A 216 14.59 18.01 -10.26
C PRO A 216 13.47 18.60 -9.40
N LYS A 217 12.20 18.42 -9.77
CA LYS A 217 11.04 18.89 -8.98
C LYS A 217 10.63 17.92 -7.88
N THR A 218 11.11 16.69 -7.90
CA THR A 218 10.65 15.61 -7.01
C THR A 218 10.88 15.94 -5.55
N VAL A 219 12.05 16.46 -5.19
CA VAL A 219 12.36 16.83 -3.80
C VAL A 219 11.41 17.91 -3.29
N LYS A 220 11.20 18.98 -4.08
CA LYS A 220 10.23 20.04 -3.79
C LYS A 220 8.80 19.50 -3.65
N GLN A 221 8.48 18.42 -4.36
CA GLN A 221 7.17 17.81 -4.28
C GLN A 221 7.01 16.94 -3.03
N LEU A 222 8.02 16.16 -2.66
CA LEU A 222 8.05 15.39 -1.41
C LEU A 222 7.95 16.30 -0.19
N LEU A 223 8.64 17.45 -0.20
CA LEU A 223 8.56 18.46 0.87
C LEU A 223 7.16 19.03 1.12
N LYS A 224 6.23 18.90 0.15
CA LYS A 224 4.83 19.32 0.34
C LYS A 224 3.99 18.27 1.09
N LEU A 225 4.47 17.03 1.19
CA LEU A 225 3.74 15.93 1.81
C LEU A 225 3.95 15.97 3.32
N LYS A 226 3.16 16.80 4.01
CA LYS A 226 3.31 17.10 5.44
C LYS A 226 3.22 15.87 6.36
N HIS A 227 2.56 14.81 5.90
CA HIS A 227 2.36 13.58 6.67
C HIS A 227 3.35 12.47 6.32
N LEU A 228 4.27 12.69 5.38
CA LEU A 228 5.22 11.66 4.95
C LEU A 228 6.21 11.33 6.08
N ARG A 229 6.27 10.05 6.46
CA ARG A 229 7.11 9.55 7.56
C ARG A 229 7.99 8.38 7.17
N TYR A 230 7.63 7.65 6.12
CA TYR A 230 8.41 6.55 5.59
C TYR A 230 8.45 6.63 4.07
N LEU A 231 9.67 6.66 3.53
CA LEU A 231 9.94 6.73 2.10
C LEU A 231 10.93 5.64 1.73
N THR A 232 10.59 4.81 0.75
CA THR A 232 11.59 4.05 -0.01
C THR A 232 11.67 4.59 -1.42
N ILE A 233 12.87 4.82 -1.92
CA ILE A 233 13.08 5.49 -3.22
C ILE A 233 14.44 5.11 -3.80
N ALA A 234 14.48 4.81 -5.09
CA ALA A 234 15.73 4.55 -5.80
C ALA A 234 16.44 5.87 -6.13
N GLY A 235 17.77 5.90 -5.98
CA GLY A 235 18.57 7.09 -6.31
C GLY A 235 20.04 6.92 -5.96
N LYS A 236 20.88 7.83 -6.48
CA LYS A 236 22.32 7.83 -6.18
C LYS A 236 22.54 8.14 -4.70
N GLN A 237 23.59 7.57 -4.10
CA GLN A 237 23.89 7.73 -2.68
C GLN A 237 23.89 9.18 -2.21
N ALA A 238 24.48 10.10 -2.99
CA ALA A 238 24.50 11.53 -2.67
C ALA A 238 23.10 12.19 -2.70
N GLN A 239 22.24 11.83 -3.66
CA GLN A 239 20.86 12.33 -3.71
C GLN A 239 20.05 11.83 -2.51
N ILE A 240 20.20 10.55 -2.14
CA ILE A 240 19.54 9.97 -0.97
C ILE A 240 20.03 10.62 0.33
N ALA A 241 21.33 10.92 0.43
CA ALA A 241 21.87 11.63 1.59
C ALA A 241 21.27 13.04 1.73
N SER A 242 21.28 13.84 0.65
CA SER A 242 20.64 15.17 0.61
C SER A 242 19.15 15.08 0.98
N LEU A 243 18.44 14.10 0.42
CA LEU A 243 17.01 13.92 0.67
C LEU A 243 16.70 13.63 2.14
N ARG A 244 17.58 12.91 2.85
CA ARG A 244 17.43 12.65 4.29
C ARG A 244 17.59 13.90 5.14
N GLU A 245 18.45 14.82 4.72
CA GLU A 245 18.62 16.13 5.37
C GLU A 245 17.40 17.03 5.14
N GLU A 246 16.85 17.01 3.92
CA GLU A 246 15.67 17.79 3.55
C GLU A 246 14.35 17.25 4.14
N LEU A 247 14.28 15.94 4.42
CA LEU A 247 13.12 15.29 5.03
C LEU A 247 13.44 14.79 6.46
N PRO A 248 13.71 15.69 7.43
CA PRO A 248 14.17 15.30 8.77
C PRO A 248 13.13 14.48 9.55
N TYR A 249 11.84 14.59 9.17
CA TYR A 249 10.72 13.87 9.78
C TYR A 249 10.34 12.56 9.08
N CYS A 250 11.16 12.10 8.12
CA CYS A 250 10.92 10.90 7.34
C CYS A 250 12.08 9.91 7.45
N VAL A 251 11.77 8.61 7.60
CA VAL A 251 12.72 7.52 7.36
C VAL A 251 12.83 7.32 5.86
N VAL A 252 13.99 7.57 5.27
CA VAL A 252 14.29 7.39 3.85
C VAL A 252 15.24 6.20 3.65
N ASN A 253 14.76 5.15 2.98
CA ASN A 253 15.48 3.89 2.77
C ASN A 253 16.01 3.32 4.09
N GLY A 254 15.16 3.32 5.12
CA GLY A 254 15.51 2.83 6.44
C GLY A 254 16.50 3.70 7.23
N MET A 255 16.78 4.94 6.84
CA MET A 255 17.60 5.86 7.63
C MET A 255 16.95 7.24 7.71
N SER A 256 17.18 7.97 8.79
CA SER A 256 16.66 9.33 8.99
C SER A 256 17.77 10.22 9.56
N ALA A 257 17.66 11.54 9.37
CA ALA A 257 18.57 12.50 10.00
C ALA A 257 18.41 12.54 11.54
N LEU A 258 17.21 12.21 12.03
CA LEU A 258 16.91 12.11 13.47
C LEU A 258 16.87 10.64 13.91
N ASN A 259 17.35 10.35 15.12
CA ASN A 259 17.27 9.01 15.72
C ASN A 259 15.82 8.56 15.98
N ASN A 260 14.94 9.52 16.33
CA ASN A 260 13.51 9.33 16.55
C ASN A 260 12.75 10.48 15.89
N LEU A 261 11.67 10.17 15.17
CA LEU A 261 10.89 11.15 14.41
C LEU A 261 9.78 11.76 15.29
N PRO A 262 9.79 13.06 15.65
CA PRO A 262 8.79 13.64 16.52
C PRO A 262 7.35 13.36 16.08
N LYS A 263 6.44 13.39 17.06
CA LYS A 263 5.00 13.18 16.82
C LYS A 263 4.48 14.29 15.90
N LEU A 264 3.76 13.90 14.85
CA LEU A 264 3.03 14.87 14.03
C LEU A 264 1.93 15.49 14.89
N LEU A 265 1.92 16.81 15.00
CA LEU A 265 0.74 17.51 15.52
C LEU A 265 -0.38 17.26 14.50
N MET A 266 -1.49 16.68 14.95
CA MET A 266 -2.70 16.63 14.14
C MET A 266 -3.24 18.07 14.07
N GLU A 267 -2.91 18.79 13.00
CA GLU A 267 -3.64 19.99 12.58
C GLU A 267 -4.90 19.59 11.81
#